data_AF-A0A3B9RY32-F1
#
_entry.id   AF-A0A3B9RY32-F1
#
_cell.length_a   1.000
_cell.length_b   1.000
_cell.length_c   1.000
_cell.angle_alpha   90.00
_cell.angle_beta   90.00
_cell.angle_gamma   90.00
#
_symmetry.space_group_name_H-M   'P 1'
#
loop_
_entity.id
_entity.type
_entity.pdbx_description
1 polymer ?
#
loop_
_entity_poly.entity_id
_entity_poly.type
_entity_poly.pdbx_seq_one_letter_code
_entity_poly.pdbx_strand_id
1 'polypeptide(L)' 'VDNDTQTSITNIYAVGDITADIALVNVGELEGRHSVEKMYGKGRRKMLYENISTIMFLNPEVAGV' A
#
# COMPACT_ATOMS: atom_id res chain seq x y z
N VAL A 1 -5.87 5.00 13.62
CA VAL A 1 -4.52 5.29 13.11
C VAL A 1 -3.94 3.97 12.70
N ASP A 2 -3.71 3.77 11.40
CA ASP A 2 -3.07 2.56 10.88
C ASP A 2 -1.65 2.44 11.45
N ASN A 3 -1.26 1.24 11.87
CA ASN A 3 0.08 0.96 12.38
C ASN A 3 0.89 0.30 11.27
N ASP A 4 1.14 1.05 10.20
CA ASP A 4 1.80 0.61 8.96
C ASP A 4 1.42 -0.83 8.57
N THR A 5 0.19 -1.04 8.07
CA THR A 5 -0.39 -2.35 7.71
C THR A 5 -0.76 -3.29 8.86
N GLN A 6 -0.40 -2.99 10.11
CA GLN A 6 -0.73 -3.84 11.25
C GLN A 6 -2.09 -3.46 11.86
N THR A 7 -2.96 -4.45 12.02
CA THR A 7 -4.27 -4.26 12.65
C THR A 7 -4.15 -4.06 14.16
N SER A 8 -5.30 -3.90 14.84
CA SER A 8 -5.36 -3.89 16.31
C SER A 8 -4.96 -5.23 16.95
N ILE A 9 -4.90 -6.32 16.17
CA ILE A 9 -4.53 -7.65 16.66
C ILE A 9 -3.08 -7.95 16.29
N THR A 10 -2.29 -8.39 17.27
CA THR A 10 -0.88 -8.74 17.06
C THR A 10 -0.73 -9.85 16.02
N ASN A 11 0.26 -9.71 15.14
CA ASN A 11 0.55 -10.63 14.03
C ASN A 11 -0.54 -10.70 12.94
N ILE A 12 -1.57 -9.86 12.98
CA ILE A 12 -2.57 -9.74 11.91
C ILE A 12 -2.33 -8.44 11.15
N TYR A 13 -2.21 -8.56 9.83
CA TYR A 13 -1.90 -7.47 8.91
C TYR A 13 -2.95 -7.38 7.81
N ALA A 14 -3.18 -6.18 7.29
CA ALA A 14 -4.12 -5.87 6.23
C ALA A 14 -3.44 -4.92 5.22
N VAL A 15 -3.58 -5.22 3.93
CA VAL A 15 -2.92 -4.50 2.83
C VAL A 15 -3.81 -4.46 1.59
N GLY A 16 -3.60 -3.47 0.72
CA GLY A 16 -4.37 -3.24 -0.50
C GLY A 16 -5.76 -2.68 -0.21
N ASP A 17 -6.68 -2.90 -1.14
CA ASP A 17 -8.02 -2.28 -1.16
C ASP A 17 -8.84 -2.48 0.14
N ILE A 18 -8.51 -3.48 0.96
CA ILE A 18 -9.15 -3.73 2.27
C ILE A 18 -8.87 -2.62 3.29
N THR A 19 -7.76 -1.88 3.17
CA THR A 19 -7.43 -0.75 4.06
C THR A 19 -8.21 0.51 3.72
N ALA A 20 -8.90 0.52 2.58
CA ALA A 20 -9.67 1.64 2.05
C ALA A 20 -8.86 2.93 1.81
N ASP A 21 -7.54 2.80 1.62
CA ASP A 21 -6.65 3.93 1.31
C ASP A 21 -6.63 4.23 -0.20
N ILE A 22 -5.82 3.48 -0.97
CA ILE A 22 -5.60 3.72 -2.40
C ILE A 22 -5.72 2.40 -3.16
N ALA A 23 -6.79 2.26 -3.94
CA ALA A 23 -7.10 1.05 -4.69
C ALA A 23 -6.29 0.96 -6.00
N LEU A 24 -4.97 0.77 -5.87
CA LEU A 24 -4.06 0.56 -6.99
C LEU A 24 -3.15 -0.63 -6.71
N VAL A 25 -2.94 -1.46 -7.73
CA VAL A 25 -2.14 -2.69 -7.61
C VAL A 25 -0.70 -2.43 -7.16
N ASN A 26 -0.08 -1.33 -7.60
CA ASN A 26 1.27 -0.95 -7.21
C ASN A 26 1.35 -0.53 -5.73
N VAL A 27 0.29 0.09 -5.20
CA VAL A 27 0.21 0.45 -3.78
C VAL A 27 0.00 -0.80 -2.92
N GLY A 28 -0.95 -1.67 -3.28
CA GLY A 28 -1.16 -2.92 -2.55
C GLY A 28 0.07 -3.84 -2.55
N GLU A 29 0.84 -3.84 -3.64
CA GLU A 29 2.12 -4.56 -3.71
C GLU A 29 3.17 -3.95 -2.76
N LEU A 30 3.29 -2.62 -2.73
CA LEU A 30 4.18 -1.89 -1.82
C LEU A 30 3.86 -2.21 -0.35
N GLU A 31 2.58 -2.13 0.01
CA GLU A 31 2.08 -2.44 1.35
C GLU A 31 2.32 -3.91 1.71
N GLY A 32 2.06 -4.83 0.79
CA GLY A 32 2.32 -6.25 0.97
C GLY A 32 3.80 -6.52 1.30
N ARG A 33 4.72 -5.94 0.52
CA ARG A 33 6.16 -6.05 0.81
C ARG A 33 6.51 -5.45 2.17
N HIS A 34 5.98 -4.27 2.48
CA HIS A 34 6.24 -3.60 3.75
C HIS A 34 5.75 -4.43 4.95
N SER A 35 4.56 -5.04 4.86
CA SER A 35 4.00 -5.88 5.92
C SER A 35 4.91 -7.07 6.25
N VAL A 36 5.48 -7.74 5.24
CA VAL A 36 6.43 -8.86 5.43
C VAL A 36 7.74 -8.36 6.04
N GLU A 37 8.27 -7.24 5.56
CA GLU A 37 9.47 -6.64 6.18
C GLU A 37 9.24 -6.31 7.65
N LYS A 38 8.04 -5.84 8.01
CA LYS A 38 7.65 -5.54 9.40
C LYS A 38 7.50 -6.80 10.24
N MET A 39 6.86 -7.86 9.71
CA MET A 39 6.71 -9.16 10.38
C MET A 39 8.07 -9.73 10.84
N TYR A 40 9.12 -9.54 10.05
CA TYR A 40 10.46 -10.06 10.34
C TYR A 40 11.43 -9.02 10.92
N GLY A 41 10.96 -7.84 11.33
CA GLY A 41 11.79 -6.79 11.94
C GLY A 41 12.83 -6.17 11.00
N LYS A 42 12.62 -6.27 9.67
CA LYS A 42 13.51 -5.76 8.62
C LYS A 42 13.04 -4.42 8.03
N GLY A 43 11.80 -4.00 8.29
CA GLY A 43 11.19 -2.78 7.77
C GLY A 43 11.61 -1.53 8.54
N ARG A 44 12.60 -0.79 8.02
CA ARG A 44 13.03 0.51 8.58
C ARG A 44 12.55 1.73 7.78
N ARG A 45 11.90 1.53 6.64
CA ARG A 45 11.43 2.62 5.77
C ARG A 45 9.95 2.87 6.00
N LYS A 46 9.61 4.12 6.28
CA LYS A 46 8.22 4.59 6.33
C LYS A 46 7.59 4.43 4.95
N MET A 47 6.36 3.94 4.89
CA MET A 47 5.60 3.93 3.63
C MET A 47 5.30 5.37 3.21
N LEU A 48 5.55 5.68 1.94
CA LEU A 48 5.30 7.00 1.35
C LEU A 48 4.21 6.84 0.30
N TYR A 49 3.10 7.56 0.51
CA TYR A 49 1.95 7.59 -0.39
C TYR A 49 1.91 8.90 -1.18
N GLU A 50 3.05 9.34 -1.68
CA GLU A 50 3.19 10.62 -2.40
C GLU A 50 3.54 10.36 -3.87
N ASN A 51 2.99 11.17 -4.77
CA ASN A 51 3.27 11.14 -6.21
C ASN A 51 3.05 9.75 -6.84
N ILE A 52 1.92 9.12 -6.50
CA ILE A 52 1.59 7.78 -6.99
C ILE A 52 1.05 7.90 -8.41
N SER A 53 1.81 7.37 -9.37
CA SER A 53 1.38 7.36 -10.76
C SER A 53 0.14 6.49 -10.97
N THR A 54 -0.82 7.01 -11.73
CA THR A 54 -2.05 6.33 -12.13
C THR A 54 -2.21 6.34 -13.64
N ILE A 55 -2.81 5.27 -14.17
CA ILE A 55 -3.17 5.16 -15.59
C ILE A 55 -4.61 4.65 -15.70
N MET A 56 -5.37 5.23 -16.62
CA MET A 56 -6.73 4.81 -16.95
C MET A 56 -6.79 4.51 -18.45
N PHE A 57 -7.19 3.29 -18.80
CA PHE A 57 -7.36 2.82 -20.17
C PHE A 57 -8.72 3.27 -20.74
N LEU A 58 -8.88 4.59 -20.85
CA LEU A 58 -10.02 5.24 -21.47
C LEU A 58 -9.77 5.43 -22.99
N ASN A 59 -10.74 6.00 -23.71
CA ASN A 59 -10.55 6.43 -25.09
C ASN A 59 -10.85 7.93 -25.21
N PRO A 60 -9.83 8.81 -25.21
CA PRO A 60 -8.39 8.52 -25.19
C PRO A 60 -7.87 8.11 -23.80
N GLU A 61 -6.70 7.48 -23.74
CA GLU A 61 -6.03 7.08 -22.50
C GLU A 61 -5.63 8.30 -21.65
N VAL A 62 -5.63 8.15 -20.32
CA VAL A 62 -5.30 9.21 -19.36
C VAL A 62 -4.28 8.70 -18.34
N ALA A 63 -3.29 9.52 -17.99
CA ALA A 63 -2.30 9.24 -16.95
C ALA A 63 -2.07 10.48 -16.06
N GLY A 64 -1.73 10.26 -14.79
CA GLY A 64 -1.50 11.32 -13.79
C GLY A 64 -0.53 10.89 -12.68
N VAL A 65 -0.08 11.86 -11.88
CA VAL A 65 0.82 11.70 -10.72
C VAL A 65 0.31 12.53 -9.55
#